data_AF-A0A351SBK6-F1
#
_entry.id   AF-A0A351SBK6-F1
#
_cell.length_a   1.000
_cell.length_b   1.000
_cell.length_c   1.000
_cell.angle_alpha   90.00
_cell.angle_beta   90.00
_cell.angle_gamma   90.00
#
_symmetry.space_group_name_H-M   'P 1'
#
loop_
_entity.id
_entity.type
_entity.pdbx_description
1 polymer ?
#
loop_
_entity_poly.entity_id
_entity_poly.type
_entity_poly.pdbx_seq_one_letter_code
_entity_poly.pdbx_strand_id
1 'polypeptide(L)' 'GNMDVAIAIRTAVIKNNTLYIQAGGGIVYDSIPETEWQETLTKGRALFRAAQMVANGLHPLTQ' A
#
# COMPACT_ATOMS: atom_id res chain seq x y z
N GLY A 1 11.12 -26.06 -16.68
CA GLY A 1 9.94 -25.51 -16.00
C GLY A 1 10.29 -24.11 -15.53
N ASN A 2 9.50 -23.11 -15.90
CA ASN A 2 9.74 -21.72 -15.50
C ASN A 2 8.81 -21.35 -14.35
N MET A 3 9.38 -20.78 -13.30
CA MET A 3 8.69 -20.20 -12.17
C MET A 3 8.93 -18.70 -12.21
N ASP A 4 7.86 -17.91 -12.13
CA ASP A 4 7.92 -16.46 -11.95
C ASP A 4 7.23 -16.13 -10.62
N VAL A 5 7.95 -15.46 -9.73
CA VAL A 5 7.50 -15.12 -8.38
C VAL A 5 7.85 -13.67 -8.10
N ALA A 6 6.87 -12.91 -7.62
CA ALA A 6 7.05 -11.55 -7.15
C ALA A 6 6.96 -11.53 -5.62
N ILE A 7 7.73 -10.63 -5.00
CA ILE A 7 7.63 -10.35 -3.58
C ILE A 7 6.29 -9.65 -3.33
N ALA A 8 5.49 -10.16 -2.38
CA ALA A 8 4.18 -9.62 -2.02
C ALA A 8 4.29 -8.33 -1.18
N ILE A 9 4.91 -7.29 -1.75
CA ILE A 9 4.96 -5.92 -1.20
C ILE A 9 3.97 -5.03 -1.94
N ARG A 10 3.46 -3.98 -1.27
CA ARG A 10 2.37 -3.14 -1.79
C ARG A 10 1.15 -3.97 -2.26
N THR A 11 0.90 -5.06 -1.56
CA THR A 11 -0.24 -5.93 -1.81
C THR A 11 -1.34 -5.60 -0.83
N ALA A 12 -2.60 -5.67 -1.26
CA ALA A 12 -3.76 -5.56 -0.39
C ALA A 12 -4.56 -6.86 -0.45
N VAL A 13 -5.04 -7.33 0.70
CA VAL A 13 -5.82 -8.57 0.83
C VAL A 13 -7.20 -8.21 1.33
N ILE A 14 -8.25 -8.65 0.64
CA ILE A 14 -9.64 -8.48 1.07
C ILE A 14 -10.10 -9.78 1.73
N LYS A 15 -10.52 -9.71 2.98
CA LYS A 15 -11.11 -10.84 3.70
C LYS A 15 -12.25 -10.35 4.57
N ASN A 16 -13.38 -11.05 4.55
CA ASN A 16 -14.58 -10.70 5.33
C ASN A 16 -14.96 -9.21 5.18
N ASN A 17 -15.00 -8.75 3.93
CA ASN A 17 -15.35 -7.36 3.59
C ASN A 17 -14.40 -6.29 4.18
N THR A 18 -13.21 -6.70 4.65
CA THR A 18 -12.18 -5.82 5.22
C THR A 18 -10.94 -5.85 4.32
N LEU A 19 -10.43 -4.67 3.97
CA LEU A 19 -9.19 -4.50 3.21
C LEU A 19 -8.01 -4.40 4.16
N TYR A 20 -7.07 -5.34 4.06
CA TYR A 20 -5.82 -5.35 4.82
C TYR A 20 -4.69 -4.86 3.93
N ILE A 21 -4.00 -3.82 4.37
CA ILE A 21 -2.82 -3.26 3.71
C ILE A 21 -1.66 -3.32 4.70
N GLN A 22 -0.54 -3.88 4.25
CA GLN A 22 0.70 -3.87 5.01
C GLN A 22 1.69 -2.92 4.33
N ALA A 23 2.24 -2.00 5.12
CA ALA A 23 3.34 -1.12 4.72
C ALA A 23 4.38 -1.10 5.84
N GLY A 24 5.64 -0.89 5.47
CA GLY A 24 6.75 -0.77 6.40
C GLY A 24 8.00 -0.22 5.72
N GLY A 25 9.06 -0.05 6.51
CA GLY A 25 10.36 0.43 6.09
C GLY A 25 11.47 -0.31 6.83
N GLY A 26 12.70 -0.20 6.33
CA GLY A 26 13.87 -0.75 7.01
C GLY A 26 14.44 0.30 7.96
N ILE A 27 14.60 -0.03 9.23
CA ILE A 27 15.22 0.86 10.22
C ILE A 27 16.74 0.70 10.18
N VAL A 28 17.44 1.81 10.01
CA VAL A 28 18.91 1.91 10.06
C VAL A 28 19.35 2.74 11.26
N TYR A 29 20.66 2.78 11.52
CA TYR A 29 21.23 3.41 12.72
C TYR A 29 20.85 4.89 12.86
N ASP A 30 20.75 5.59 11.75
CA ASP A 30 20.44 7.02 11.62
C ASP A 30 18.96 7.29 11.32
N SER A 31 18.10 6.27 11.32
CA SER A 31 16.66 6.43 11.12
C SER A 31 16.03 7.29 12.20
N ILE A 32 15.17 8.22 11.78
CA ILE A 32 14.37 9.05 12.68
C ILE A 32 12.96 8.45 12.74
N PRO A 33 12.45 8.05 13.93
CA PRO A 33 11.16 7.36 14.05
C PRO A 33 9.99 8.07 13.35
N GLU A 34 9.94 9.41 13.44
CA GLU A 34 8.90 10.19 12.78
C GLU A 34 8.99 10.09 11.26
N THR A 35 10.19 10.16 10.68
CA THR A 35 10.37 10.08 9.22
C THR A 35 10.01 8.70 8.67
N GLU A 36 10.37 7.63 9.38
CA GLU A 36 10.07 6.24 9.01
C GLU A 36 8.56 5.95 9.09
N TRP A 37 7.89 6.55 10.07
CA TRP A 37 6.44 6.52 10.18
C TRP A 37 5.78 7.20 8.98
N GLN A 38 6.22 8.41 8.62
CA GLN A 38 5.71 9.13 7.44
C GLN A 38 5.98 8.37 6.13
N GLU A 39 7.14 7.72 6.01
CA GLU A 39 7.46 6.87 4.87
C GLU A 39 6.50 5.68 4.76
N THR A 40 6.26 5.00 5.88
CA THR A 40 5.32 3.86 5.96
C THR A 40 3.91 4.27 5.54
N LEU A 41 3.42 5.41 6.04
CA LEU A 41 2.14 5.99 5.64
C LEU A 41 2.11 6.33 4.14
N THR A 42 3.18 6.93 3.62
CA THR A 42 3.27 7.31 2.21
C THR A 42 3.25 6.10 1.28
N LYS A 43 3.94 5.00 1.64
CA LYS A 43 3.89 3.73 0.90
C LYS A 43 2.50 3.11 0.89
N GLY A 44 1.79 3.14 2.03
CA GLY A 44 0.42 2.63 2.12
C GLY A 44 -0.61 3.50 1.38
N ARG A 45 -0.38 4.82 1.31
CA ARG A 45 -1.32 5.81 0.75
C ARG A 45 -1.75 5.49 -0.68
N ALA A 46 -0.87 4.92 -1.51
CA ALA A 46 -1.20 4.53 -2.87
C ALA A 46 -2.34 3.49 -2.92
N LEU A 47 -2.30 2.49 -2.04
CA LEU A 47 -3.33 1.46 -1.96
C LEU A 47 -4.63 1.99 -1.39
N PHE A 48 -4.56 2.87 -0.38
CA PHE A 48 -5.75 3.54 0.15
C PHE A 48 -6.44 4.41 -0.92
N ARG A 49 -5.67 5.16 -1.70
CA ARG A 49 -6.21 5.97 -2.81
C ARG A 49 -6.87 5.10 -3.87
N ALA A 50 -6.24 4.00 -4.26
CA ALA A 50 -6.83 3.06 -5.20
C ALA A 50 -8.14 2.45 -4.65
N ALA A 51 -8.16 2.04 -3.38
CA ALA A 51 -9.36 1.54 -2.73
C ALA A 51 -10.48 2.59 -2.68
N GLN A 52 -10.15 3.84 -2.38
CA GLN A 52 -11.10 4.95 -2.36
C GLN A 52 -11.67 5.25 -3.75
N MET A 53 -10.85 5.19 -4.80
CA MET A 53 -11.31 5.35 -6.19
C MET A 53 -12.32 4.27 -6.58
N VAL A 54 -12.09 3.02 -6.16
CA VAL A 54 -13.03 1.92 -6.40
C VAL A 54 -14.31 2.10 -5.58
N ALA A 55 -14.19 2.49 -4.31
CA ALA A 55 -15.33 2.70 -3.41
C ALA A 55 -16.25 3.85 -3.84
N ASN A 56 -15.70 4.93 -4.40
CA ASN A 56 -16.46 6.09 -4.86
C ASN A 56 -17.10 5.91 -6.26
N GLY A 57 -16.98 4.72 -6.85
CA GLY A 57 -17.33 4.47 -8.25
C GLY A 57 -16.18 4.87 -9.17
N LEU A 58 -15.87 4.01 -10.14
CA LEU A 58 -14.85 4.22 -11.17
C LEU A 58 -15.28 5.36 -12.12
N HIS A 59 -15.27 6.61 -11.64
CA HIS A 59 -15.29 7.77 -12.50
C HIS A 59 -13.84 8.05 -12.88
N PRO A 60 -13.44 7.91 -14.17
CA PRO A 60 -12.19 8.44 -14.63
C PRO A 60 -12.20 9.95 -14.33
N LEU A 61 -11.11 10.48 -13.76
CA LEU A 61 -10.93 11.92 -13.53
C LEU A 61 -10.72 12.69 -14.85
N THR A 62 -11.45 12.34 -15.91
CA THR A 62 -11.64 13.17 -17.08
C THR A 62 -12.78 14.15 -16.79
N GLN A 63 -12.44 15.27 -16.17
CA GLN A 63 -13.00 16.58 -16.49
C GLN A 63 -11.82 17.54 -16.68
#